data_AF-A0AAD8PB66-F1
#
_entry.id   AF-A0AAD8PB66-F1
#
_cell.length_a   1.000
_cell.length_b   1.000
_cell.length_c   1.000
_cell.angle_alpha   90.00
_cell.angle_beta   90.00
_cell.angle_gamma   90.00
#
_symmetry.space_group_name_H-M   'P 1'
#
loop_
_entity.id
_entity.type
_entity.pdbx_description
1 polymer ?
#
loop_
_entity_poly.entity_id
_entity_poly.type
_entity_poly.pdbx_seq_one_letter_code
_entity_poly.pdbx_strand_id
1 'polypeptide(L)'
;MAQNDVPAVTNQSQVEREEERLKHLQFVQMAVLHALLYASKAYTYAKNNSGPLKPRVETIEGTVKTVVGPAYDKYHDVPVEVLKFVDRKVDESVNKFDTRVQPFVKHVSAKTKDLSTEVKTAGLVKTAYTKIEPAAKGLYTKYEPVAEQYAVSAWQSLNQLPLFPKVAKVVVPTAAYCSEKYNQTVQQTAERGYKVSSYLPLVPTEKIAKVFNPVEPQAA
;
A
#
# COMPACT_ATOMS: atom_id res chain seq x y z
N MET A 1 -31.04 -1.07 -56.34
CA MET A 1 -30.82 -1.87 -55.12
C MET A 1 -29.90 -1.06 -54.23
N ALA A 2 -30.43 -0.55 -53.12
CA ALA A 2 -29.70 0.29 -52.19
C ALA A 2 -28.86 -0.57 -51.23
N GLN A 3 -27.65 -0.08 -50.98
CA GLN A 3 -26.62 -0.58 -50.11
C GLN A 3 -27.02 -0.50 -48.64
N ASN A 4 -26.65 -1.49 -47.82
CA ASN A 4 -26.64 -1.38 -46.36
C ASN A 4 -25.48 -2.23 -45.80
N ASP A 5 -24.31 -1.60 -45.73
CA ASP A 5 -23.22 -2.02 -44.83
C ASP A 5 -23.58 -1.54 -43.42
N VAL A 6 -23.67 -2.48 -42.47
CA VAL A 6 -23.84 -2.20 -41.04
C VAL A 6 -22.46 -2.04 -40.41
N PRO A 7 -22.11 -0.91 -39.77
CA PRO A 7 -20.76 -0.70 -39.26
C PRO A 7 -20.57 -1.35 -37.89
N ALA A 8 -19.44 -2.05 -37.76
CA ALA A 8 -18.87 -2.54 -36.52
C ALA A 8 -18.35 -1.37 -35.67
N VAL A 9 -19.18 -0.80 -34.79
CA VAL A 9 -18.77 0.31 -33.87
C VAL A 9 -19.08 0.01 -32.39
N THR A 10 -19.62 -1.16 -32.06
CA THR A 10 -20.10 -1.42 -30.68
C THR A 10 -19.03 -1.98 -29.73
N ASN A 11 -17.92 -2.56 -30.22
CA ASN A 11 -16.98 -3.28 -29.34
C ASN A 11 -15.84 -2.43 -28.75
N GLN A 12 -15.48 -1.28 -29.34
CA GLN A 12 -14.36 -0.46 -28.83
C GLN A 12 -14.69 0.24 -27.51
N SER A 13 -15.94 0.67 -27.32
CA SER A 13 -16.40 1.41 -26.14
C SER A 13 -16.74 0.53 -24.93
N GLN A 14 -16.72 -0.80 -25.08
CA GLN A 14 -16.85 -1.74 -23.95
C GLN A 14 -15.49 -2.08 -23.31
N VAL A 15 -14.43 -2.15 -24.12
CA VAL A 15 -13.06 -2.41 -23.63
C VAL A 15 -12.53 -1.21 -22.84
N GLU A 16 -12.75 0.03 -23.29
CA GLU A 16 -12.38 1.24 -22.54
C GLU A 16 -13.13 1.36 -21.20
N ARG A 17 -14.43 1.02 -21.16
CA ARG A 17 -15.22 1.08 -19.91
C ARG A 17 -14.81 0.03 -18.88
N GLU A 18 -14.30 -1.11 -19.33
CA GLU A 18 -13.74 -2.14 -18.45
C GLU A 18 -12.33 -1.76 -17.96
N GLU A 19 -11.56 -0.99 -18.74
CA GLU A 19 -10.29 -0.41 -18.30
C GLU A 19 -10.46 0.72 -17.27
N GLU A 20 -11.59 1.43 -17.29
CA GLU A 20 -11.88 2.50 -16.33
C GLU A 20 -12.25 2.01 -14.92
N ARG A 21 -12.66 0.74 -14.79
CA ARG A 21 -13.02 0.13 -13.51
C ARG A 21 -11.78 -0.47 -12.86
N LEU A 22 -11.51 -0.09 -11.61
CA LEU A 22 -10.46 -0.71 -10.79
C LEU A 22 -10.72 -2.23 -10.74
N LYS A 23 -9.81 -3.07 -11.22
CA LYS A 23 -9.97 -4.52 -11.26
C LYS A 23 -9.61 -5.17 -9.93
N HIS A 24 -8.60 -4.64 -9.24
CA HIS A 24 -8.04 -5.21 -8.01
C HIS A 24 -8.33 -4.35 -6.77
N LEU A 25 -8.37 -3.03 -6.91
CA LEU A 25 -8.46 -2.07 -5.80
C LEU A 25 -9.89 -1.55 -5.52
N GLN A 26 -10.93 -2.18 -6.09
CA GLN A 26 -12.34 -1.86 -5.78
C GLN A 26 -12.65 -1.96 -4.28
N PHE A 27 -12.08 -2.95 -3.59
CA PHE A 27 -12.27 -3.12 -2.15
C PHE A 27 -11.69 -1.94 -1.36
N VAL A 28 -10.65 -1.27 -1.87
CA VAL A 28 -10.03 -0.10 -1.23
C VAL A 28 -11.00 1.07 -1.29
N GLN A 29 -11.62 1.33 -2.45
CA GLN A 29 -12.65 2.38 -2.56
C GLN A 29 -13.83 2.12 -1.62
N MET A 30 -14.30 0.87 -1.57
CA MET A 30 -15.40 0.49 -0.67
C MET A 30 -15.01 0.63 0.81
N ALA A 31 -13.78 0.28 1.18
CA ALA A 31 -13.25 0.45 2.53
C ALA A 31 -13.10 1.92 2.90
N VAL A 32 -12.61 2.77 1.98
CA VAL A 32 -12.49 4.22 2.18
C VAL A 32 -13.86 4.85 2.37
N LEU A 33 -14.86 4.48 1.55
CA LEU A 33 -16.24 4.94 1.72
C LEU A 33 -16.83 4.50 3.06
N HIS A 34 -16.61 3.24 3.47
CA HIS A 34 -17.06 2.75 4.77
C HIS A 34 -16.36 3.51 5.91
N ALA A 35 -15.05 3.69 5.85
CA ALA A 35 -14.30 4.43 6.85
C ALA A 35 -14.79 5.88 6.95
N LEU A 36 -15.06 6.54 5.83
CA LEU A 36 -15.60 7.90 5.80
C LEU A 36 -17.01 7.96 6.40
N LEU A 37 -17.86 6.96 6.13
CA LEU A 37 -19.19 6.85 6.74
C LEU A 37 -19.11 6.63 8.26
N TYR A 38 -18.24 5.74 8.74
CA TYR A 38 -18.05 5.52 10.18
C TYR A 38 -17.44 6.74 10.88
N ALA A 39 -16.40 7.34 10.28
CA ALA A 39 -15.74 8.53 10.82
C ALA A 39 -16.70 9.73 10.83
N SER A 40 -17.50 9.94 9.78
CA SER A 40 -18.51 11.01 9.75
C SER A 40 -19.61 10.81 10.79
N LYS A 41 -20.08 9.57 10.99
CA LYS A 41 -21.01 9.25 12.08
C LYS A 41 -20.40 9.51 13.45
N ALA A 42 -19.18 9.05 13.69
CA ALA A 42 -18.48 9.28 14.96
C ALA A 42 -18.22 10.77 15.21
N TYR A 43 -17.78 11.51 14.20
CA TYR A 43 -17.58 12.96 14.25
C TYR A 43 -18.89 13.70 14.52
N THR A 44 -19.95 13.38 13.76
CA THR A 44 -21.27 14.02 13.92
C THR A 44 -21.85 13.73 15.30
N TYR A 45 -21.69 12.50 15.80
CA TYR A 45 -22.08 12.12 17.15
C TYR A 45 -21.28 12.92 18.19
N ALA A 46 -19.96 12.96 18.11
CA ALA A 46 -19.12 13.71 19.04
C ALA A 46 -19.46 15.21 19.01
N LYS A 47 -19.60 15.80 17.82
CA LYS A 47 -19.96 17.20 17.60
C LYS A 47 -21.32 17.55 18.21
N ASN A 48 -22.34 16.72 18.00
CA ASN A 48 -23.67 16.95 18.56
C ASN A 48 -23.71 16.81 20.08
N ASN A 49 -22.83 15.98 20.65
CA ASN A 49 -22.70 15.77 22.09
C ASN A 49 -21.64 16.66 22.76
N SER A 50 -21.04 17.62 22.04
CA SER A 50 -19.94 18.48 22.53
C SER A 50 -20.38 19.61 23.47
N GLY A 51 -21.69 19.78 23.71
CA GLY A 51 -22.23 20.78 24.65
C GLY A 51 -21.70 22.20 24.38
N PRO A 52 -21.10 22.89 25.37
CA PRO A 52 -20.59 24.27 25.22
C PRO A 52 -19.52 24.46 24.15
N LEU A 53 -18.84 23.39 23.72
CA LEU A 53 -17.75 23.45 22.74
C LEU A 53 -18.24 23.38 21.28
N LYS A 54 -19.51 22.98 21.07
CA LYS A 54 -20.13 22.86 19.74
C LYS A 54 -19.96 24.12 18.85
N PRO A 55 -20.29 25.35 19.31
CA PRO A 55 -20.16 26.55 18.46
C PRO A 55 -18.70 26.85 18.08
N ARG A 56 -17.73 26.48 18.92
CA ARG A 56 -16.31 26.68 18.64
C ARG A 56 -15.82 25.70 17.57
N VAL A 57 -16.26 24.45 17.62
CA VAL A 57 -15.97 23.43 16.58
C VAL A 57 -16.59 23.84 15.24
N GLU A 58 -17.82 24.35 15.24
CA GLU A 58 -18.49 24.82 14.02
C GLU A 58 -17.79 26.02 13.36
N THR A 59 -17.28 26.96 14.17
CA THR A 59 -16.53 28.13 13.66
C THR A 59 -15.22 27.70 12.99
N ILE A 60 -14.48 26.78 13.62
CA ILE A 60 -13.21 26.27 13.08
C ILE A 60 -13.47 25.43 11.83
N GLU A 61 -14.48 24.57 11.84
CA GLU A 61 -14.89 23.78 10.66
C GLU A 61 -15.25 24.69 9.49
N GLY A 62 -16.01 25.77 9.75
CA GLY A 62 -16.35 26.77 8.73
C GLY A 62 -15.11 27.42 8.13
N THR A 63 -14.16 27.85 8.97
CA THR A 63 -12.91 28.50 8.51
C THR A 63 -12.03 27.54 7.71
N VAL A 64 -11.86 26.30 8.20
CA VAL A 64 -11.09 25.27 7.49
C VAL A 64 -11.76 24.93 6.16
N LYS A 65 -13.08 24.81 6.12
CA LYS A 65 -13.82 24.55 4.88
C LYS A 65 -13.67 25.70 3.87
N THR A 66 -13.65 26.95 4.31
CA THR A 66 -13.42 28.10 3.42
C THR A 66 -12.00 28.14 2.86
N VAL A 67 -10.99 27.79 3.67
CA VAL A 67 -9.58 27.83 3.25
C VAL A 67 -9.20 26.61 2.40
N VAL A 68 -9.66 25.42 2.80
CA VAL A 68 -9.28 24.14 2.18
C VAL A 68 -10.27 23.71 1.09
N GLY A 69 -11.52 24.16 1.12
CA GLY A 69 -12.55 23.84 0.13
C GLY A 69 -12.10 24.09 -1.31
N PRO A 70 -11.56 25.28 -1.66
CA PRO A 70 -11.05 25.55 -3.00
C PRO A 70 -9.87 24.68 -3.42
N ALA A 71 -9.09 24.15 -2.47
CA ALA A 71 -8.02 23.20 -2.77
C ALA A 71 -8.58 21.79 -2.97
N TYR A 72 -9.54 21.37 -2.14
CA TYR A 72 -10.21 20.07 -2.30
C TYR A 72 -10.92 19.98 -3.65
N ASP A 73 -11.69 21.01 -4.04
CA ASP A 73 -12.41 21.04 -5.32
C ASP A 73 -11.47 20.92 -6.53
N LYS A 74 -10.22 21.39 -6.41
CA LYS A 74 -9.21 21.27 -7.47
C LYS A 74 -8.52 19.91 -7.54
N TYR A 75 -8.44 19.18 -6.43
CA TYR A 75 -7.59 17.98 -6.33
C TYR A 75 -8.34 16.70 -5.94
N HIS A 76 -9.65 16.75 -5.69
CA HIS A 76 -10.42 15.58 -5.26
C HIS A 76 -10.43 14.42 -6.27
N ASP A 77 -10.19 14.70 -7.56
CA ASP A 77 -10.10 13.69 -8.61
C ASP A 77 -8.73 12.99 -8.67
N VAL A 78 -7.65 13.66 -8.22
CA VAL A 78 -6.27 13.17 -8.30
C VAL A 78 -6.09 11.82 -7.56
N PRO A 79 -6.60 11.62 -6.33
CA PRO A 79 -6.52 10.33 -5.64
C PRO A 79 -7.15 9.17 -6.42
N VAL A 80 -8.21 9.42 -7.17
CA VAL A 80 -8.90 8.39 -7.97
C VAL A 80 -8.04 7.98 -9.16
N GLU A 81 -7.40 8.93 -9.84
CA GLU A 81 -6.48 8.66 -10.94
C GLU A 81 -5.23 7.90 -10.49
N VAL A 82 -4.66 8.28 -9.34
CA VAL A 82 -3.52 7.55 -8.75
C VAL A 82 -3.92 6.12 -8.42
N LEU A 83 -5.11 5.91 -7.86
CA LEU A 83 -5.59 4.56 -7.55
C LEU A 83 -5.79 3.72 -8.81
N LYS A 84 -6.30 4.30 -9.90
CA LYS A 84 -6.40 3.65 -11.21
C LYS A 84 -5.03 3.27 -11.78
N PHE A 85 -4.04 4.16 -11.64
CA PHE A 85 -2.68 3.88 -12.09
C PHE A 85 -2.07 2.69 -11.34
N VAL A 86 -2.22 2.66 -10.01
CA VAL A 86 -1.72 1.56 -9.18
C VAL A 86 -2.45 0.25 -9.53
N ASP A 87 -3.77 0.30 -9.68
CA ASP A 87 -4.58 -0.86 -10.05
C ASP A 87 -4.14 -1.49 -11.38
N ARG A 88 -3.91 -0.67 -12.40
CA ARG A 88 -3.36 -1.12 -13.69
C ARG A 88 -1.97 -1.74 -13.53
N LYS A 89 -1.11 -1.18 -12.68
CA LYS A 89 0.22 -1.74 -12.42
C LYS A 89 0.17 -3.06 -11.67
N VAL A 90 -0.79 -3.23 -10.77
CA VAL A 90 -1.06 -4.52 -10.12
C VAL A 90 -1.54 -5.53 -11.16
N ASP A 91 -2.47 -5.16 -12.05
CA ASP A 91 -2.97 -6.04 -13.12
C ASP A 91 -1.85 -6.51 -14.06
N GLU A 92 -1.00 -5.60 -14.55
CA GLU A 92 0.19 -5.93 -15.34
C GLU A 92 1.12 -6.92 -14.62
N SER A 93 1.25 -6.78 -13.29
CA SER A 93 2.13 -7.63 -12.47
C SER A 93 1.54 -9.02 -12.27
N VAL A 94 0.23 -9.11 -12.01
CA VAL A 94 -0.50 -10.37 -11.88
C VAL A 94 -0.47 -11.15 -13.19
N ASN A 95 -0.69 -10.50 -14.33
CA ASN A 95 -0.67 -11.16 -15.64
C ASN A 95 0.73 -11.70 -16.02
N LYS A 96 1.80 -10.96 -15.68
CA LYS A 96 3.18 -11.44 -15.85
C LYS A 96 3.50 -12.63 -14.94
N PHE A 97 2.96 -12.64 -13.73
CA PHE A 97 3.13 -13.73 -12.79
C PHE A 97 2.37 -14.99 -13.23
N ASP A 98 1.11 -14.85 -13.67
CA ASP A 98 0.29 -15.96 -14.16
C ASP A 98 0.97 -16.70 -15.32
N THR A 99 1.54 -15.95 -16.27
CA THR A 99 2.30 -16.49 -17.41
C THR A 99 3.53 -17.31 -16.97
N ARG A 100 4.19 -16.91 -15.86
CA ARG A 100 5.40 -17.57 -15.34
C ARG A 100 5.09 -18.73 -14.40
N VAL A 101 3.92 -18.72 -13.76
CA VAL A 101 3.52 -19.73 -12.76
C VAL A 101 2.68 -20.84 -13.38
N GLN A 102 1.95 -20.59 -14.46
CA GLN A 102 1.24 -21.62 -15.23
C GLN A 102 2.05 -22.91 -15.51
N PRO A 103 3.33 -22.86 -15.90
CA PRO A 103 4.15 -24.05 -16.11
C PRO A 103 4.35 -24.86 -14.81
N PHE A 104 4.47 -24.17 -13.68
CA PHE A 104 4.64 -24.80 -12.36
C PHE A 104 3.34 -25.41 -11.83
N VAL A 105 2.20 -24.74 -12.02
CA VAL A 105 0.90 -25.29 -11.57
C VAL A 105 0.46 -26.47 -12.44
N LYS A 106 0.76 -26.46 -13.75
CA LYS A 106 0.47 -27.59 -14.66
C LYS A 106 1.29 -28.84 -14.29
N HIS A 107 2.54 -28.69 -13.89
CA HIS A 107 3.38 -29.82 -13.45
C HIS A 107 2.94 -30.42 -12.09
N VAL A 108 2.34 -29.62 -11.20
CA VAL A 108 1.85 -30.09 -9.89
C VAL A 108 0.42 -30.65 -10.01
N SER A 109 -0.42 -30.05 -10.85
CA SER A 109 -1.80 -30.51 -11.10
C SER A 109 -1.85 -31.87 -11.80
N ALA A 110 -0.97 -32.11 -12.79
CA ALA A 110 -0.88 -33.41 -13.46
C ALA A 110 -0.46 -34.55 -12.53
N LYS A 111 0.20 -34.26 -11.40
CA LYS A 111 0.65 -35.26 -10.43
C LYS A 111 -0.33 -35.47 -9.26
N THR A 112 -1.44 -34.74 -9.21
CA THR A 112 -2.36 -34.77 -8.04
C THR A 112 -3.73 -35.40 -8.37
N LYS A 113 -3.99 -35.78 -9.63
CA LYS A 113 -5.23 -36.46 -10.00
C LYS A 113 -5.30 -37.94 -9.55
N ASP A 114 -4.19 -38.50 -9.07
CA ASP A 114 -4.10 -39.92 -8.66
C ASP A 114 -4.05 -40.16 -7.14
N LEU A 115 -4.18 -39.14 -6.29
CA LEU A 115 -4.14 -39.37 -4.84
C LEU A 115 -5.23 -38.58 -4.11
N SER A 116 -6.47 -39.07 -4.24
CA SER A 116 -7.52 -38.78 -3.27
C SER A 116 -7.19 -39.54 -1.99
N THR A 117 -6.78 -38.81 -0.95
CA THR A 117 -7.09 -39.05 0.47
C THR A 117 -6.30 -38.03 1.30
N GLU A 118 -6.98 -36.93 1.61
CA GLU A 118 -7.22 -36.51 2.99
C GLU A 118 -6.17 -37.02 4.00
N VAL A 119 -5.20 -36.16 4.40
CA VAL A 119 -4.50 -36.13 5.71
C VAL A 119 -3.19 -35.30 5.69
N LYS A 120 -2.66 -34.83 4.54
CA LYS A 120 -1.34 -34.12 4.53
C LYS A 120 -1.34 -32.64 4.13
N THR A 121 -2.46 -31.92 4.20
CA THR A 121 -2.49 -30.48 3.87
C THR A 121 -1.74 -29.61 4.87
N ALA A 122 -1.75 -29.92 6.18
CA ALA A 122 -1.00 -29.15 7.18
C ALA A 122 0.54 -29.31 7.07
N GLY A 123 1.00 -30.49 6.64
CA GLY A 123 2.42 -30.76 6.37
C GLY A 123 2.88 -30.11 5.07
N LEU A 124 2.06 -30.19 4.01
CA LEU A 124 2.38 -29.65 2.70
C LEU A 124 2.47 -28.12 2.71
N VAL A 125 1.58 -27.44 3.44
CA VAL A 125 1.59 -25.99 3.57
C VAL A 125 2.85 -25.52 4.31
N LYS A 126 3.28 -26.18 5.39
CA LYS A 126 4.57 -25.89 6.05
C LYS A 126 5.77 -26.12 5.12
N THR A 127 5.75 -27.18 4.31
CA THR A 127 6.83 -27.44 3.32
C THR A 127 6.82 -26.47 2.14
N ALA A 128 5.65 -25.92 1.78
CA ALA A 128 5.52 -24.87 0.79
C ALA A 128 6.01 -23.53 1.35
N TYR A 129 5.61 -23.17 2.57
CA TYR A 129 6.09 -21.95 3.24
C TYR A 129 7.61 -21.97 3.45
N THR A 130 8.21 -23.09 3.87
CA THR A 130 9.67 -23.21 4.04
C THR A 130 10.47 -23.20 2.73
N LYS A 131 9.83 -23.45 1.58
CA LYS A 131 10.46 -23.29 0.24
C LYS A 131 10.21 -21.91 -0.37
N ILE A 132 9.05 -21.31 -0.07
CA ILE A 132 8.69 -19.96 -0.51
C ILE A 132 9.46 -18.92 0.31
N GLU A 133 9.70 -19.16 1.60
CA GLU A 133 10.45 -18.25 2.47
C GLU A 133 11.86 -17.91 1.94
N PRO A 134 12.73 -18.87 1.55
CA PRO A 134 14.03 -18.56 0.96
C PRO A 134 13.92 -17.95 -0.44
N ALA A 135 12.91 -18.32 -1.24
CA ALA A 135 12.68 -17.73 -2.56
C ALA A 135 12.17 -16.28 -2.47
N ALA A 136 11.29 -15.99 -1.52
CA ALA A 136 10.81 -14.66 -1.20
C ALA A 136 11.94 -13.82 -0.62
N LYS A 137 12.70 -14.34 0.36
CA LYS A 137 13.90 -13.68 0.90
C LYS A 137 14.88 -13.34 -0.23
N GLY A 138 15.20 -14.29 -1.12
CA GLY A 138 16.09 -14.05 -2.27
C GLY A 138 15.57 -13.00 -3.26
N LEU A 139 14.26 -12.92 -3.48
CA LEU A 139 13.65 -11.85 -4.27
C LEU A 139 13.74 -10.50 -3.54
N TYR A 140 13.45 -10.44 -2.23
CA TYR A 140 13.61 -9.24 -1.42
C TYR A 140 15.05 -8.74 -1.45
N THR A 141 16.05 -9.61 -1.26
CA THR A 141 17.47 -9.21 -1.28
C THR A 141 17.92 -8.63 -2.62
N LYS A 142 17.29 -9.06 -3.73
CA LYS A 142 17.58 -8.51 -5.06
C LYS A 142 16.96 -7.13 -5.28
N TYR A 143 15.79 -6.88 -4.69
CA TYR A 143 15.06 -5.62 -4.85
C TYR A 143 15.40 -4.57 -3.78
N GLU A 144 15.87 -4.99 -2.60
CA GLU A 144 16.30 -4.14 -1.49
C GLU A 144 17.28 -3.02 -1.93
N PRO A 145 18.40 -3.31 -2.63
CA PRO A 145 19.32 -2.25 -3.03
C PRO A 145 18.72 -1.29 -4.08
N VAL A 146 17.81 -1.76 -4.93
CA VAL A 146 17.13 -0.93 -5.93
C VAL A 146 16.14 0.01 -5.26
N ALA A 147 15.39 -0.50 -4.28
CA ALA A 147 14.45 0.28 -3.48
C ALA A 147 15.18 1.32 -2.63
N GLU A 148 16.32 0.95 -2.02
CA GLU A 148 17.17 1.87 -1.27
C GLU A 148 17.71 3.00 -2.16
N GLN A 149 18.26 2.68 -3.34
CA GLN A 149 18.74 3.70 -4.27
C GLN A 149 17.64 4.66 -4.71
N TYR A 150 16.45 4.15 -5.01
CA TYR A 150 15.32 4.98 -5.39
C TYR A 150 14.86 5.87 -4.23
N ALA A 151 14.82 5.33 -3.01
CA ALA A 151 14.49 6.09 -1.81
C ALA A 151 15.49 7.22 -1.54
N VAL A 152 16.79 6.95 -1.69
CA VAL A 152 17.85 7.96 -1.56
C VAL A 152 17.73 9.04 -2.62
N SER A 153 17.55 8.66 -3.89
CA SER A 153 17.40 9.61 -5.00
C SER A 153 16.16 10.49 -4.84
N ALA A 154 15.03 9.89 -4.45
CA ALA A 154 13.80 10.61 -4.14
C ALA A 154 14.02 11.58 -2.96
N TRP A 155 14.66 11.14 -1.88
CA TRP A 155 14.96 11.99 -0.72
C TRP A 155 15.87 13.17 -1.08
N GLN A 156 16.90 12.93 -1.90
CA GLN A 156 17.78 13.99 -2.41
C GLN A 156 17.00 15.00 -3.26
N SER A 157 16.12 14.52 -4.14
CA SER A 157 15.29 15.36 -5.00
C SER A 157 14.32 16.22 -4.18
N LEU A 158 13.69 15.64 -3.15
CA LEU A 158 12.83 16.39 -2.24
C LEU A 158 13.62 17.42 -1.43
N ASN A 159 14.86 17.14 -1.02
CA ASN A 159 15.71 18.11 -0.33
C ASN A 159 16.13 19.31 -1.19
N GLN A 160 16.00 19.25 -2.52
CA GLN A 160 16.19 20.42 -3.39
C GLN A 160 15.01 21.41 -3.33
N LEU A 161 13.85 20.99 -2.79
CA LEU A 161 12.70 21.87 -2.66
C LEU A 161 12.88 22.83 -1.47
N PRO A 162 12.64 24.14 -1.62
CA PRO A 162 13.04 25.16 -0.63
C PRO A 162 12.36 25.02 0.75
N LEU A 163 11.22 24.33 0.84
CA LEU A 163 10.48 24.13 2.10
C LEU A 163 10.73 22.75 2.73
N PHE A 164 11.11 21.76 1.93
CA PHE A 164 11.20 20.38 2.39
C PHE A 164 12.28 20.16 3.46
N PRO A 165 13.51 20.72 3.36
CA PRO A 165 14.52 20.58 4.42
C PRO A 165 14.06 21.09 5.79
N LYS A 166 13.22 22.13 5.82
CA LYS A 166 12.67 22.66 7.08
C LYS A 166 11.66 21.70 7.70
N VAL A 167 10.78 21.12 6.87
CA VAL A 167 9.80 20.12 7.30
C VAL A 167 10.50 18.82 7.71
N ALA A 168 11.49 18.38 6.94
CA ALA A 168 12.27 17.17 7.21
C ALA A 168 12.95 17.22 8.59
N LYS A 169 13.47 18.37 9.02
CA LYS A 169 14.07 18.53 10.36
C LYS A 169 13.11 18.23 11.53
N VAL A 170 11.80 18.40 11.33
CA VAL A 170 10.78 18.11 12.35
C VAL A 170 10.23 16.69 12.19
N VAL A 171 9.98 16.29 10.96
CA VAL A 171 9.36 15.00 10.64
C VAL A 171 10.33 13.83 10.85
N VAL A 172 11.61 13.98 10.48
CA VAL A 172 12.60 12.90 10.58
C VAL A 172 12.80 12.42 12.03
N PRO A 173 13.05 13.30 13.03
CA PRO A 173 13.18 12.87 14.41
C PRO A 173 11.89 12.25 14.96
N THR A 174 10.73 12.82 14.59
CA THR A 174 9.42 12.30 15.02
C THR A 174 9.17 10.90 14.45
N ALA A 175 9.45 10.70 13.16
CA ALA A 175 9.33 9.41 12.50
C ALA A 175 10.30 8.37 13.08
N ALA A 176 11.54 8.77 13.41
CA ALA A 176 12.50 7.91 14.08
C ALA A 176 12.01 7.46 15.45
N TYR A 177 11.54 8.40 16.28
CA TYR A 177 10.98 8.10 17.60
C TYR A 177 9.76 7.17 17.54
N CYS A 178 8.81 7.43 16.63
CA CYS A 178 7.63 6.58 16.45
C CYS A 178 8.02 5.17 15.98
N SER A 179 8.97 5.06 15.06
CA SER A 179 9.46 3.76 14.56
C SER A 179 10.15 2.95 15.65
N GLU A 180 10.95 3.60 16.50
CA GLU A 180 11.59 2.97 17.64
C GLU A 180 10.56 2.46 18.66
N LYS A 181 9.55 3.27 19.00
CA LYS A 181 8.46 2.85 19.90
C LYS A 181 7.65 1.70 19.35
N TYR A 182 7.36 1.71 18.05
CA TYR A 182 6.70 0.60 17.39
C TYR A 182 7.53 -0.68 17.50
N ASN A 183 8.82 -0.62 17.15
CA ASN A 183 9.71 -1.78 17.23
C ASN A 183 9.82 -2.36 18.64
N GLN A 184 9.99 -1.48 19.65
CA GLN A 184 10.01 -1.89 21.06
C GLN A 184 8.70 -2.59 21.44
N THR A 185 7.56 -2.06 21.03
CA THR A 185 6.25 -2.63 21.34
C THR A 185 6.08 -4.00 20.69
N VAL A 186 6.47 -4.15 19.42
CA VAL A 186 6.40 -5.42 18.69
C VAL A 186 7.29 -6.47 19.37
N GLN A 187 8.53 -6.13 19.71
CA GLN A 187 9.46 -7.02 20.40
C GLN A 187 8.93 -7.44 21.78
N GLN A 188 8.54 -6.49 22.63
CA GLN A 188 8.01 -6.78 23.96
C GLN A 188 6.73 -7.65 23.91
N THR A 189 5.88 -7.42 22.92
CA THR A 189 4.63 -8.17 22.77
C THR A 189 4.89 -9.58 22.23
N ALA A 190 5.91 -9.74 21.36
CA ALA A 190 6.39 -11.04 20.89
C ALA A 190 7.04 -11.85 22.01
N GLU A 191 7.87 -11.23 22.86
CA GLU A 191 8.48 -11.84 24.05
C GLU A 191 7.41 -12.32 25.05
N ARG A 192 6.31 -11.59 25.17
CA ARG A 192 5.13 -11.96 25.98
C ARG A 192 4.26 -13.07 25.36
N GLY A 193 4.62 -13.59 24.19
CA GLY A 193 3.96 -14.74 23.56
C GLY A 193 2.70 -14.42 22.77
N TYR A 194 2.43 -13.14 22.45
CA TYR A 194 1.31 -12.79 21.58
C TYR A 194 1.59 -13.23 20.14
N LYS A 195 0.75 -14.11 19.58
CA LYS A 195 0.94 -14.65 18.23
C LYS A 195 0.87 -13.61 17.12
N VAL A 196 0.23 -12.47 17.33
CA VAL A 196 0.09 -11.44 16.28
C VAL A 196 1.39 -10.67 16.07
N SER A 197 2.15 -10.40 17.14
CA SER A 197 3.38 -9.62 17.06
C SER A 197 4.51 -10.36 16.35
N SER A 198 4.54 -11.71 16.36
CA SER A 198 5.51 -12.48 15.57
C SER A 198 5.36 -12.32 14.05
N TYR A 199 4.22 -11.78 13.59
CA TYR A 199 3.98 -11.47 12.18
C TYR A 199 4.18 -10.00 11.83
N LEU A 200 4.38 -9.13 12.84
CA LEU A 200 4.58 -7.70 12.61
C LEU A 200 6.05 -7.41 12.26
N PRO A 201 6.32 -6.77 11.11
CA PRO A 201 7.69 -6.52 10.68
C PRO A 201 8.32 -5.39 11.49
N LEU A 202 9.59 -5.55 11.87
CA LEU A 202 10.36 -4.47 12.51
C LEU A 202 10.85 -3.47 11.46
N VAL A 203 10.83 -2.18 11.81
CA VAL A 203 11.38 -1.10 10.99
C VAL A 203 12.90 -1.09 11.15
N PRO A 204 13.70 -1.19 10.07
CA PRO A 204 15.15 -1.24 10.16
C PRO A 204 15.75 0.17 10.34
N THR A 205 15.54 0.78 11.51
CA THR A 205 15.94 2.16 11.84
C THR A 205 17.45 2.39 11.71
N GLU A 206 18.28 1.41 12.08
CA GLU A 206 19.75 1.48 11.98
C GLU A 206 20.23 1.56 10.52
N LYS A 207 19.68 0.72 9.64
CA LYS A 207 20.01 0.73 8.20
C LYS A 207 19.61 2.06 7.58
N ILE A 208 18.40 2.54 7.89
CA ILE A 208 17.89 3.83 7.42
C ILE A 208 18.82 4.97 7.88
N ALA A 209 19.19 5.01 9.16
CA ALA A 209 20.08 6.04 9.69
C ALA A 209 21.46 6.02 8.99
N LYS A 210 22.02 4.84 8.71
CA LYS A 210 23.30 4.68 8.02
C LYS A 210 23.28 5.18 6.58
N VAL A 211 22.16 4.99 5.87
CA VAL A 211 21.99 5.46 4.49
C VAL A 211 21.92 6.98 4.41
N PHE A 212 21.32 7.64 5.42
CA PHE A 212 21.17 9.10 5.43
C PHE A 212 22.31 9.86 6.14
N ASN A 213 23.07 9.18 7.00
CA ASN A 213 24.28 9.70 7.62
C ASN A 213 25.43 8.74 7.31
N PRO A 214 26.07 8.84 6.13
CA PRO A 214 27.24 8.03 5.83
C PRO A 214 28.33 8.36 6.84
N VAL A 215 28.66 7.41 7.71
CA VAL A 215 29.88 7.49 8.52
C VAL A 215 31.04 7.44 7.52
N GLU A 216 31.79 8.54 7.45
CA GLU A 216 33.00 8.63 6.65
C GLU A 216 33.96 7.50 7.07
N PRO A 217 34.43 6.65 6.13
CA PRO A 217 35.39 5.62 6.48
C PRO A 217 36.65 6.30 7.00
N GLN A 218 36.98 6.03 8.28
CA GLN A 218 38.28 6.36 8.83
C GLN A 218 39.34 5.74 7.92
N ALA A 219 40.09 6.61 7.24
CA ALA A 219 41.27 6.22 6.50
C ALA A 219 42.24 5.54 7.47
N ALA A 220 42.49 4.25 7.23
CA ALA A 220 43.60 3.52 7.82
C ALA A 220 44.92 3.95 7.17
#